data_AF-A0A3P7MKG1-F1
#
_entry.id   AF-A0A3P7MKG1-F1
#
_cell.length_a   1.000
_cell.length_b   1.000
_cell.length_c   1.000
_cell.angle_alpha   90.00
_cell.angle_beta   90.00
_cell.angle_gamma   90.00
#
_symmetry.space_group_name_H-M   'P 1'
#
loop_
_entity.id
_entity.type
_entity.pdbx_description
1 polymer ?
#
loop_
_entity_poly.entity_id
_entity_poly.type
_entity_poly.pdbx_seq_one_letter_code
_entity_poly.pdbx_strand_id
1 'polypeptide(L)'
;MKEEGRSGKLRGGGQTAPVYRLRNAKRQTPTSPLADILNRPAAVNPRHHRRSKSAGGSKAVWLEHKEVFAAPLGTILTPSIKARKSATQFELKDTLVATDYLLHHQTTDPEGNVETQLFKGSILPTAGGGSAVIFNDVEELRQKSPLRISL
;
A
#
# COMPACT_ATOMS: atom_id res chain seq x y z
N MET A 1 -50.56 63.40 5.96
CA MET A 1 -51.86 63.40 6.67
C MET A 1 -52.13 61.97 7.12
N LYS A 2 -52.25 61.79 8.45
CA LYS A 2 -53.00 60.78 9.26
C LYS A 2 -52.90 59.28 8.86
N GLU A 3 -52.41 58.42 9.76
CA GLU A 3 -53.20 57.63 10.77
C GLU A 3 -54.37 56.87 10.12
N GLU A 4 -54.65 55.59 10.31
CA GLU A 4 -54.48 54.63 11.41
C GLU A 4 -54.74 53.23 10.77
N GLY A 5 -54.29 52.12 11.36
CA GLY A 5 -55.29 51.19 11.88
C GLY A 5 -54.85 49.73 11.87
N ARG A 6 -54.73 49.16 13.08
CA ARG A 6 -54.53 47.74 13.36
C ARG A 6 -55.75 46.91 12.91
N SER A 7 -55.53 45.69 12.41
CA SER A 7 -56.35 44.53 12.81
C SER A 7 -55.65 43.23 12.43
N GLY A 8 -55.38 42.41 13.45
CA GLY A 8 -54.64 41.16 13.29
C GLY A 8 -55.52 39.96 12.90
N LYS A 9 -54.85 38.86 12.54
CA LYS A 9 -55.33 37.53 12.90
C LYS A 9 -54.16 36.58 13.13
N LEU A 10 -54.45 35.64 14.02
CA LEU A 10 -53.54 34.88 14.86
C LEU A 10 -53.06 33.58 14.21
N ARG A 11 -51.84 33.20 14.65
CA ARG A 11 -51.39 31.85 15.02
C ARG A 11 -51.36 30.74 13.95
N GLY A 12 -50.14 30.28 13.72
CA GLY A 12 -49.83 28.90 13.37
C GLY A 12 -48.37 28.62 13.66
N GLY A 13 -48.06 28.20 14.90
CA GLY A 13 -46.72 27.74 15.26
C GLY A 13 -46.39 26.44 14.51
N GLY A 14 -45.21 26.40 13.90
CA GLY A 14 -44.70 25.25 13.18
C GLY A 14 -43.18 25.27 13.21
N GLN A 15 -42.66 24.62 14.24
CA GLN A 15 -41.27 24.25 14.51
C GLN A 15 -40.38 24.21 13.25
N THR A 16 -39.28 24.97 13.27
CA THR A 16 -38.19 24.84 12.29
C THR A 16 -37.59 23.44 12.44
N ALA A 17 -37.96 22.52 11.56
CA ALA A 17 -37.33 21.21 11.48
C ALA A 17 -35.85 21.39 11.13
N PRO A 18 -34.92 20.70 11.82
CA PRO A 18 -33.51 20.75 11.45
C PRO A 18 -33.35 20.16 10.04
N VAL A 19 -32.73 20.93 9.15
CA VAL A 19 -32.27 20.43 7.86
C VAL A 19 -31.21 19.37 8.14
N TYR A 20 -31.61 18.09 8.09
CA TYR A 20 -30.64 17.01 8.01
C TYR A 20 -29.94 17.15 6.66
N ARG A 21 -28.74 17.73 6.69
CA ARG A 21 -27.80 17.66 5.57
C ARG A 21 -27.48 16.18 5.36
N LEU A 22 -28.16 15.56 4.40
CA LEU A 22 -27.78 14.26 3.87
C LEU A 22 -26.30 14.37 3.50
N ARG A 23 -25.46 13.63 4.23
CA ARG A 23 -24.05 13.47 3.89
C ARG A 23 -24.03 12.97 2.45
N ASN A 24 -23.25 13.60 1.57
CA ASN A 24 -23.05 13.12 0.22
C ASN A 24 -22.72 11.63 0.27
N ALA A 25 -23.69 10.78 -0.08
CA ALA A 25 -23.40 9.41 -0.44
C ALA A 25 -22.48 9.53 -1.64
N LYS A 26 -21.21 9.13 -1.45
CA LYS A 26 -20.22 9.04 -2.52
C LYS A 26 -20.91 8.22 -3.62
N ARG A 27 -21.26 8.86 -4.75
CA ARG A 27 -21.83 8.17 -5.91
C ARG A 27 -20.82 7.10 -6.27
N GLN A 28 -21.10 5.85 -5.92
CA GLN A 28 -20.41 4.72 -6.51
C GLN A 28 -20.89 4.73 -7.96
N THR A 29 -20.07 5.30 -8.85
CA THR A 29 -20.22 5.06 -10.28
C THR A 29 -20.17 3.54 -10.45
N PRO A 30 -21.15 2.90 -11.09
CA PRO A 30 -21.05 1.48 -11.36
C PRO A 30 -19.81 1.29 -12.23
N THR A 31 -18.73 0.74 -11.67
CA THR A 31 -17.61 0.24 -12.46
C THR A 31 -18.21 -0.80 -13.40
N SER A 32 -17.95 -0.66 -14.70
CA SER A 32 -18.44 -1.65 -15.66
C SER A 32 -17.89 -3.01 -15.23
N PRO A 33 -18.64 -4.12 -15.43
CA PRO A 33 -18.12 -5.46 -15.11
C PRO A 33 -16.76 -5.74 -15.74
N LEU A 34 -16.47 -5.10 -16.88
CA LEU A 34 -15.17 -5.16 -17.55
C LEU A 34 -14.07 -4.42 -16.78
N ALA A 35 -14.36 -3.27 -16.20
CA ALA A 35 -13.39 -2.52 -15.37
C ALA A 35 -13.00 -3.32 -14.12
N ASP A 36 -13.96 -4.01 -13.50
CA ASP A 36 -13.69 -4.89 -12.35
C ASP A 36 -12.86 -6.11 -12.74
N ILE A 37 -13.09 -6.70 -13.93
CA ILE A 37 -12.27 -7.80 -14.45
C ILE A 37 -10.84 -7.34 -14.75
N LEU A 38 -10.66 -6.15 -15.33
CA LEU A 38 -9.34 -5.60 -15.67
C LEU A 38 -8.53 -5.17 -14.44
N ASN A 39 -9.19 -4.74 -13.37
CA ASN A 39 -8.53 -4.39 -12.10
C ASN A 39 -8.26 -5.60 -11.20
N ARG A 40 -8.78 -6.78 -11.55
CA ARG A 40 -8.55 -7.97 -10.73
C ARG A 40 -7.10 -8.45 -10.92
N PRO A 41 -6.36 -8.74 -9.83
CA PRO A 41 -5.04 -9.34 -9.95
C PRO A 41 -5.14 -10.63 -10.78
N ALA A 42 -4.15 -10.84 -11.65
CA ALA A 42 -4.10 -12.01 -12.53
C ALA A 42 -4.29 -13.30 -11.73
N ALA A 43 -5.03 -14.25 -12.30
CA ALA A 43 -5.26 -15.54 -11.66
C ALA A 43 -3.93 -16.24 -11.39
N VAL A 44 -3.55 -16.31 -10.12
CA VAL A 44 -2.37 -17.02 -9.65
C VAL A 44 -2.70 -18.51 -9.57
N ASN A 45 -1.82 -19.38 -10.05
CA ASN A 45 -2.04 -20.82 -9.98
C ASN A 45 -2.09 -21.27 -8.50
N PRO A 46 -3.23 -21.80 -7.99
CA PRO A 46 -3.36 -22.17 -6.58
C PRO A 46 -2.44 -23.33 -6.18
N ARG A 47 -1.94 -24.15 -7.13
CA ARG A 47 -0.89 -25.14 -6.85
C ARG A 47 0.43 -24.50 -6.38
N HIS A 48 0.62 -23.21 -6.65
CA HIS A 48 1.79 -22.44 -6.26
C HIS A 48 1.52 -21.49 -5.09
N HIS A 49 0.31 -21.50 -4.50
CA HIS A 49 -0.17 -20.57 -3.48
C HIS A 49 0.77 -20.43 -2.27
N ARG A 50 1.54 -21.48 -1.98
CA ARG A 50 2.67 -21.43 -1.07
C ARG A 50 3.65 -22.50 -1.53
N ARG A 51 4.80 -22.11 -2.11
CA ARG A 51 5.93 -23.04 -2.21
C ARG A 51 6.43 -23.26 -0.79
N SER A 52 5.80 -24.16 -0.05
CA SER A 52 6.24 -24.54 1.30
C SER A 52 7.65 -25.14 1.15
N LYS A 53 8.65 -24.40 1.61
CA LYS A 53 10.05 -24.83 1.63
C LYS A 53 10.27 -25.80 2.81
N SER A 54 9.51 -26.89 2.86
CA SER A 54 9.79 -27.98 3.81
C SER A 54 11.06 -28.69 3.35
N ALA A 55 12.11 -28.59 4.18
CA ALA A 55 13.33 -29.39 4.19
C ALA A 55 13.64 -30.16 2.89
N GLY A 56 14.34 -29.52 1.95
CA GLY A 56 14.96 -30.18 0.80
C GLY A 56 14.44 -29.70 -0.55
N GLY A 57 15.23 -28.88 -1.25
CA GLY A 57 15.18 -28.85 -2.72
C GLY A 57 15.16 -27.48 -3.40
N SER A 58 14.34 -26.51 -2.96
CA SER A 58 14.34 -25.19 -3.59
C SER A 58 15.07 -24.16 -2.71
N LYS A 59 16.35 -23.90 -3.00
CA LYS A 59 17.04 -22.74 -2.44
C LYS A 59 16.24 -21.48 -2.80
N ALA A 60 15.97 -20.62 -1.83
CA ALA A 60 15.37 -19.32 -2.07
C ALA A 60 16.29 -18.53 -3.02
N VAL A 61 15.76 -18.06 -4.15
CA VAL A 61 16.47 -17.17 -5.07
C VAL A 61 15.76 -15.83 -5.01
N TRP A 62 16.48 -14.81 -4.56
CA TRP A 62 15.93 -13.49 -4.31
C TRP A 62 16.21 -12.53 -5.46
N LEU A 63 15.20 -11.73 -5.84
CA LEU A 63 15.42 -10.47 -6.56
C LEU A 63 15.44 -9.32 -5.56
N GLU A 64 16.60 -8.68 -5.43
CA GLU A 64 16.79 -7.52 -4.56
C GLU A 64 16.73 -6.24 -5.40
N HIS A 65 15.56 -5.60 -5.39
CA HIS A 65 15.32 -4.32 -6.05
C HIS A 65 15.87 -3.19 -5.18
N LYS A 66 16.92 -2.53 -5.67
CA LYS A 66 17.50 -1.35 -5.02
C LYS A 66 17.10 -0.07 -5.74
N GLU A 67 16.96 0.99 -4.98
CA GLU A 67 16.79 2.33 -5.55
C GLU A 67 18.04 2.75 -6.34
N VAL A 68 17.84 3.56 -7.38
CA VAL A 68 18.93 4.09 -8.21
C VAL A 68 19.84 5.01 -7.39
N PHE A 69 19.24 5.80 -6.50
CA PHE A 69 19.93 6.78 -5.66
C PHE A 69 19.58 6.55 -4.18
N ALA A 70 20.07 5.43 -3.63
CA ALA A 70 19.87 5.11 -2.22
C ALA A 70 20.73 6.02 -1.32
N ALA A 71 20.12 6.56 -0.26
CA ALA A 71 20.83 7.26 0.79
C ALA A 71 21.69 6.29 1.62
N PRO A 72 22.92 6.66 2.02
CA PRO A 72 23.71 5.85 2.94
C PRO A 72 22.95 5.59 4.24
N LEU A 73 22.80 4.32 4.62
CA LEU A 73 22.01 3.94 5.80
C LEU A 73 22.62 4.42 7.13
N GLY A 74 23.95 4.36 7.27
CA GLY A 74 24.62 4.70 8.53
C GLY A 74 24.21 3.84 9.72
N THR A 75 23.55 2.70 9.48
CA THR A 75 22.98 1.81 10.51
C THR A 75 23.85 0.58 10.74
N ILE A 76 23.75 0.00 11.94
CA ILE A 76 24.37 -1.31 12.25
C ILE A 76 23.56 -2.44 11.57
N LEU A 77 22.24 -2.33 11.60
CA LEU A 77 21.35 -3.30 10.95
C LEU A 77 21.39 -3.09 9.44
N THR A 78 21.72 -4.17 8.71
CA THR A 78 21.77 -4.18 7.24
C THR A 78 21.06 -5.42 6.68
N PRO A 79 20.43 -5.32 5.49
CA PRO A 79 19.72 -6.45 4.90
C PRO A 79 20.70 -7.57 4.48
N SER A 80 20.51 -8.77 5.04
CA SER A 80 21.35 -9.93 4.77
C SER A 80 20.55 -11.03 4.06
N ILE A 81 20.74 -11.13 2.74
CA ILE A 81 20.06 -12.12 1.90
C ILE A 81 21.10 -12.97 1.16
N LYS A 82 20.90 -14.28 1.20
CA LYS A 82 21.72 -15.26 0.47
C LYS A 82 21.08 -15.58 -0.89
N ALA A 83 21.90 -15.94 -1.89
CA ALA A 83 21.47 -16.31 -3.23
C ALA A 83 20.50 -15.30 -3.87
N ARG A 84 21.04 -14.14 -4.27
CA ARG A 84 20.25 -13.02 -4.81
C ARG A 84 20.82 -12.48 -6.12
N LYS A 85 19.94 -11.91 -6.94
CA LYS A 85 20.28 -10.94 -7.99
C LYS A 85 19.85 -9.56 -7.53
N SER A 86 20.80 -8.63 -7.44
CA SER A 86 20.53 -7.26 -7.02
C SER A 86 20.58 -6.33 -8.23
N ALA A 87 19.54 -5.52 -8.43
CA ALA A 87 19.48 -4.57 -9.53
C ALA A 87 18.50 -3.43 -9.25
N THR A 88 18.62 -2.35 -10.01
CA THR A 88 17.67 -1.23 -10.02
C THR A 88 16.51 -1.45 -10.99
N GLN A 89 16.61 -2.45 -11.87
CA GLN A 89 15.57 -2.84 -12.80
C GLN A 89 15.72 -4.33 -13.13
N PHE A 90 14.60 -5.01 -13.34
CA PHE A 90 14.54 -6.43 -13.67
C PHE A 90 13.82 -6.69 -14.99
N GLU A 91 14.16 -7.81 -15.60
CA GLU A 91 13.44 -8.34 -16.77
C GLU A 91 12.54 -9.51 -16.38
N LEU A 92 11.58 -9.84 -17.25
CA LEU A 92 10.67 -10.98 -17.03
C LEU A 92 11.43 -12.27 -16.72
N LYS A 93 12.53 -12.56 -17.44
CA LYS A 93 13.35 -13.76 -17.24
C LYS A 93 13.87 -13.92 -15.80
N ASP A 94 14.13 -12.81 -15.11
CA ASP A 94 14.60 -12.82 -13.73
C ASP A 94 13.49 -13.29 -12.78
N THR A 95 12.27 -12.82 -13.02
CA THR A 95 11.08 -13.19 -12.21
C THR A 95 10.65 -14.64 -12.43
N LEU A 96 10.97 -15.23 -13.59
CA LEU A 96 10.66 -16.64 -13.87
C LEU A 96 11.60 -17.61 -13.12
N VAL A 97 12.79 -17.16 -12.75
CA VAL A 97 13.80 -17.97 -12.03
C VAL A 97 13.71 -17.76 -10.51
N ALA A 98 13.46 -16.53 -10.08
CA ALA A 98 13.43 -16.17 -8.68
C ALA A 98 12.17 -16.66 -7.97
N THR A 99 12.28 -16.85 -6.65
CA THR A 99 11.18 -17.30 -5.79
C THR A 99 10.69 -16.21 -4.86
N ASP A 100 11.57 -15.27 -4.51
CA ASP A 100 11.31 -14.25 -3.51
C ASP A 100 11.75 -12.88 -4.06
N TYR A 101 11.07 -11.84 -3.62
CA TYR A 101 11.29 -10.46 -4.03
C TYR A 101 11.55 -9.59 -2.79
N LEU A 102 12.55 -8.73 -2.86
CA LEU A 102 12.83 -7.70 -1.88
C LEU A 102 12.84 -6.34 -2.58
N LEU A 103 12.02 -5.41 -2.11
CA LEU A 103 12.10 -4.00 -2.50
C LEU A 103 12.71 -3.19 -1.36
N HIS A 104 13.82 -2.53 -1.64
CA HIS A 104 14.33 -1.46 -0.78
C HIS A 104 13.58 -0.17 -1.09
N HIS A 105 12.98 0.41 -0.06
CA HIS A 105 12.36 1.71 -0.13
C HIS A 105 12.91 2.61 0.97
N GLN A 106 13.39 3.80 0.61
CA GLN A 106 13.85 4.80 1.56
C GLN A 106 13.00 6.05 1.48
N THR A 107 12.62 6.54 2.65
CA THR A 107 11.90 7.82 2.81
C THR A 107 12.59 8.64 3.88
N THR A 108 12.11 9.87 4.04
CA THR A 108 12.53 10.76 5.11
C THR A 108 11.39 10.91 6.11
N ASP A 109 11.69 10.77 7.39
CA ASP A 109 10.74 11.09 8.45
C ASP A 109 10.54 12.63 8.59
N PRO A 110 9.54 13.09 9.35
CA PRO A 110 9.33 14.54 9.56
C PRO A 110 10.53 15.26 10.19
N GLU A 111 11.46 14.52 10.79
CA GLU A 111 12.67 15.02 11.43
C GLU A 111 13.88 15.11 10.50
N GLY A 112 13.78 14.59 9.27
CA GLY A 112 14.90 14.56 8.34
C GLY A 112 15.75 13.30 8.40
N ASN A 113 15.44 12.32 9.27
CA ASN A 113 16.15 11.05 9.31
C ASN A 113 15.65 10.10 8.20
N VAL A 114 16.53 9.21 7.77
CA VAL A 114 16.17 8.16 6.79
C VAL A 114 15.37 7.06 7.48
N GLU A 115 14.19 6.77 6.93
CA GLU A 115 13.42 5.57 7.24
C GLU A 115 13.64 4.56 6.11
N THR A 116 13.98 3.32 6.45
CA THR A 116 14.18 2.25 5.46
C THR A 116 13.14 1.16 5.64
N GLN A 117 12.42 0.86 4.57
CA GLN A 117 11.43 -0.20 4.51
C GLN A 117 11.87 -1.27 3.50
N LEU A 118 11.78 -2.53 3.92
CA LEU A 118 12.08 -3.68 3.09
C LEU A 118 10.80 -4.48 2.85
N PHE A 119 10.19 -4.30 1.69
CA PHE A 119 9.00 -5.06 1.32
C PHE A 119 9.40 -6.43 0.79
N LYS A 120 8.97 -7.48 1.48
CA LYS A 120 9.24 -8.89 1.13
C LYS A 120 8.02 -9.50 0.47
N GLY A 121 8.25 -10.21 -0.62
CA GLY A 121 7.17 -10.86 -1.37
C GLY A 121 7.56 -12.20 -1.97
N SER A 122 6.55 -13.01 -2.27
CA SER A 122 6.69 -14.24 -3.03
C SER A 122 6.46 -13.96 -4.52
N ILE A 123 7.26 -14.58 -5.38
CA ILE A 123 7.09 -14.51 -6.84
C ILE A 123 6.37 -15.78 -7.31
N LEU A 124 5.21 -15.63 -7.93
CA LEU A 124 4.33 -16.72 -8.35
C LEU A 124 4.08 -16.68 -9.85
N PRO A 125 4.16 -17.81 -10.57
CA PRO A 125 3.82 -17.85 -11.99
C PRO A 125 2.32 -17.64 -12.20
N THR A 126 1.96 -16.97 -13.29
CA THR A 126 0.58 -16.76 -13.73
C THR A 126 0.25 -17.64 -14.94
N ALA A 127 -1.05 -17.89 -15.18
CA ALA A 127 -1.49 -18.70 -16.32
C ALA A 127 -1.10 -18.11 -17.69
N GLY A 128 -0.88 -16.78 -17.76
CA GLY A 128 -0.44 -16.08 -18.97
C GLY A 128 1.07 -16.19 -19.25
N GLY A 129 1.82 -17.00 -18.49
CA GLY A 129 3.27 -17.15 -18.65
C GLY A 129 4.10 -16.04 -18.04
N GLY A 130 3.49 -15.15 -17.24
CA GLY A 130 4.16 -14.11 -16.48
C GLY A 130 4.39 -14.49 -15.02
N SER A 131 4.76 -13.49 -14.23
CA SER A 131 4.96 -13.60 -12.78
C SER A 131 4.14 -12.54 -12.04
N ALA A 132 3.64 -12.88 -10.86
CA ALA A 132 3.01 -11.98 -9.92
C ALA A 132 3.84 -11.92 -8.64
N VAL A 133 4.13 -10.72 -8.15
CA VAL A 133 4.75 -10.51 -6.84
C VAL A 133 3.65 -10.26 -5.83
N ILE A 134 3.60 -11.08 -4.79
CA ILE A 134 2.67 -10.92 -3.67
C ILE A 134 3.47 -10.53 -2.44
N PHE A 135 3.37 -9.27 -2.01
CA PHE A 135 3.99 -8.82 -0.77
C PHE A 135 3.32 -9.48 0.43
N ASN A 136 4.12 -10.00 1.34
CA ASN A 136 3.66 -10.75 2.50
C ASN A 136 4.21 -10.23 3.84
N ASP A 137 5.23 -9.37 3.81
CA ASP A 137 5.83 -8.79 5.01
C ASP A 137 6.61 -7.51 4.69
N VAL A 138 6.81 -6.66 5.70
CA VAL A 138 7.59 -5.43 5.63
C VAL A 138 8.47 -5.32 6.88
N GLU A 139 9.79 -5.17 6.68
CA GLU A 139 10.69 -4.80 7.77
C GLU A 139 10.97 -3.30 7.72
N GLU A 140 10.80 -2.60 8.84
CA GLU A 140 11.05 -1.16 8.96
C GLU A 140 12.24 -0.90 9.90
N LEU A 141 13.16 -0.04 9.47
CA LEU A 141 14.31 0.41 10.23
C LEU A 141 14.28 1.94 10.35
N ARG A 142 14.20 2.40 11.61
CA ARG A 142 14.27 3.82 11.99
C ARG A 142 15.37 4.03 13.03
N GLN A 143 15.96 5.21 13.03
CA GLN A 143 16.83 5.68 14.11
C GLN A 143 16.15 6.81 14.87
N LYS A 144 16.29 6.81 16.19
CA LYS A 144 15.79 7.89 17.06
C LYS A 144 16.87 8.27 18.04
N SER A 145 17.00 9.58 18.30
CA SER A 145 17.89 10.08 19.35
C SER A 145 17.38 9.66 20.73
N PRO A 146 18.24 9.15 21.64
CA PRO A 146 17.85 8.77 23.00
C PRO A 146 17.40 9.97 23.86
N LEU A 147 17.72 11.19 23.44
CA LEU A 147 17.34 12.43 24.15
C LEU A 147 15.93 12.91 23.80
N ARG A 148 15.23 12.25 22.87
CA ARG A 148 13.81 12.52 22.61
C ARG A 148 12.94 11.77 23.62
N ILE A 149 12.76 12.38 24.79
CA ILE A 149 11.61 12.08 25.64
C ILE A 149 10.46 12.97 25.15
N SER A 150 9.34 12.37 24.76
CA SER A 150 8.10 13.13 24.54
C SER A 150 7.65 13.68 25.89
N LEU A 151 7.79 15.00 26.09
CA LEU A 151 7.06 15.74 27.12
C LEU A 151 5.64 16.04 26.62
#